data_AF-A0A0C2DM46-F1
#
_entry.id   AF-A0A0C2DM46-F1
#
_cell.length_a   1.000
_cell.length_b   1.000
_cell.length_c   1.000
_cell.angle_alpha   90.00
_cell.angle_beta   90.00
_cell.angle_gamma   90.00
#
_symmetry.space_group_name_H-M   'P 1'
#
loop_
_entity.id
_entity.type
_entity.pdbx_description
1 polymer ?
#
loop_
_entity_poly.entity_id
_entity_poly.type
_entity_poly.pdbx_seq_one_letter_code
_entity_poly.pdbx_strand_id
1 'polypeptide(L)'
;MKNIMTVVAQSRIADKIHEMVLEGDITKNMKTPGQFVHVRINDTTEHVLRRPISIADIDQENSRFTIVYRAEGEGTTKLSKLGPGDSLDILSPLGRGYPVEHNSHVLIVGGGIGVPPLYELSKQLNREGVRTTHVLGFNSKKDVFYEEKFGALGDTHIATADGSYGTEGYVTDVIRKLDADFDCFYACGPKVMLKVLSETMDLDGYISLEERMGCGFGVCYACVCETAEGDWIKLCTEGPVFRKGEIVL
;
A
#
# COMPACT_ATOMS: atom_id res chain seq x y z
N MET A 1 13.16 -19.37 -4.20
CA MET A 1 12.80 -19.63 -5.61
C MET A 1 12.72 -18.30 -6.33
N LYS A 2 13.34 -18.17 -7.50
CA LYS A 2 13.13 -17.00 -8.38
C LYS A 2 11.77 -17.14 -9.03
N ASN A 3 10.92 -16.13 -8.94
CA ASN A 3 9.68 -16.09 -9.71
C ASN A 3 9.84 -15.01 -10.75
N ILE A 4 9.94 -15.41 -12.01
CA ILE A 4 10.02 -14.49 -13.13
C ILE A 4 8.60 -14.15 -13.54
N MET A 5 8.28 -12.87 -13.45
CA MET A 5 7.00 -12.29 -13.87
C MET A 5 7.19 -11.57 -15.19
N THR A 6 6.14 -11.52 -16.01
CA THR A 6 6.13 -10.73 -17.24
C THR A 6 5.43 -9.41 -17.00
N VAL A 7 6.04 -8.30 -17.41
CA VAL A 7 5.38 -6.99 -17.46
C VAL A 7 4.33 -7.03 -18.55
N VAL A 8 3.07 -6.83 -18.19
CA VAL A 8 1.94 -6.75 -19.14
C VAL A 8 1.71 -5.32 -19.58
N ALA A 9 1.75 -4.39 -18.63
CA ALA A 9 1.53 -2.99 -18.87
C ALA A 9 2.29 -2.16 -17.85
N GLN A 10 2.69 -0.96 -18.25
CA GLN A 10 3.19 0.07 -17.36
C GLN A 10 2.72 1.43 -17.85
N SER A 11 2.23 2.27 -16.93
CA SER A 11 1.82 3.63 -17.23
C SER A 11 2.20 4.60 -16.11
N ARG A 12 2.37 5.88 -16.44
CA ARG A 12 2.56 6.94 -15.45
C ARG A 12 1.20 7.52 -15.08
N ILE A 13 0.78 7.34 -13.83
CA ILE A 13 -0.58 7.69 -13.35
C ILE A 13 -0.64 9.03 -12.60
N ALA A 14 0.50 9.53 -12.13
CA ALA A 14 0.66 10.86 -11.50
C ALA A 14 2.13 11.30 -11.60
N ASP A 15 2.50 12.46 -11.03
CA ASP A 15 3.89 12.96 -11.07
C ASP A 15 4.86 11.93 -10.45
N LYS A 16 5.73 11.38 -11.31
CA LYS A 16 6.67 10.28 -10.98
C LYS A 16 6.03 8.98 -10.45
N ILE A 17 4.71 8.84 -10.42
CA ILE A 17 4.03 7.62 -9.97
C ILE A 17 3.76 6.72 -11.17
N HIS A 18 4.23 5.48 -11.09
CA HIS A 18 4.05 4.47 -12.12
C HIS A 18 3.20 3.32 -11.60
N GLU A 19 2.27 2.86 -12.42
CA GLU A 19 1.49 1.64 -12.25
C GLU A 19 2.06 0.59 -13.19
N MET A 20 2.37 -0.59 -12.66
CA MET A 20 2.89 -1.73 -13.43
C MET A 20 2.05 -2.97 -13.14
N VAL A 21 1.56 -3.60 -14.20
CA VAL A 21 0.82 -4.86 -14.16
C VAL A 21 1.78 -6.00 -14.51
N LEU A 22 1.82 -7.02 -13.66
CA LEU A 22 2.68 -8.18 -13.77
C LEU A 22 1.85 -9.46 -13.87
N GLU A 23 2.22 -10.37 -14.76
CA GLU A 23 1.54 -11.65 -14.99
C GLU A 23 2.45 -12.83 -14.69
N GLY A 24 1.90 -13.83 -14.00
CA GLY A 24 2.60 -15.06 -13.65
C GLY A 24 1.89 -15.90 -12.58
N ASP A 25 2.18 -17.20 -12.58
CA ASP A 25 1.47 -18.20 -11.77
C ASP A 25 1.50 -17.97 -10.25
N ILE A 26 2.48 -17.21 -9.74
CA ILE A 26 2.58 -16.95 -8.30
C ILE A 26 1.45 -16.06 -7.78
N THR A 27 0.74 -15.35 -8.67
CA THR A 27 -0.44 -14.56 -8.33
C THR A 27 -1.49 -15.40 -7.60
N LYS A 28 -1.61 -16.70 -7.88
CA LYS A 28 -2.55 -17.61 -7.20
C LYS A 28 -2.36 -17.70 -5.68
N ASN A 29 -1.18 -17.34 -5.20
CA ASN A 29 -0.83 -17.33 -3.78
C ASN A 29 -1.09 -15.96 -3.12
N MET A 30 -1.39 -14.92 -3.90
CA MET A 30 -1.67 -13.57 -3.40
C MET A 30 -3.15 -13.45 -3.08
N LYS A 31 -3.51 -13.67 -1.82
CA LYS A 31 -4.92 -13.62 -1.38
C LYS A 31 -5.19 -12.52 -0.39
N THR A 32 -4.17 -12.04 0.30
CA THR A 32 -4.31 -11.12 1.43
C THR A 32 -3.94 -9.69 1.01
N PRO A 33 -4.83 -8.70 1.17
CA PRO A 33 -4.53 -7.31 0.84
C PRO A 33 -3.50 -6.74 1.82
N GLY A 34 -2.68 -5.77 1.41
CA GLY A 34 -1.61 -5.22 2.25
C GLY A 34 -0.32 -6.05 2.30
N GLN A 35 -0.26 -7.19 1.60
CA GLN A 35 1.01 -7.85 1.31
C GLN A 35 1.82 -7.07 0.28
N PHE A 36 3.12 -7.34 0.23
CA PHE A 36 4.04 -6.69 -0.69
C PHE A 36 4.90 -7.71 -1.45
N VAL A 37 5.60 -7.22 -2.46
CA VAL A 37 6.57 -7.97 -3.24
C VAL A 37 7.95 -7.35 -3.13
N HIS A 38 9.00 -8.15 -3.31
CA HIS A 38 10.38 -7.66 -3.31
C HIS A 38 10.99 -7.75 -4.72
N VAL A 39 11.05 -6.60 -5.40
CA VAL A 39 11.38 -6.49 -6.82
C VAL A 39 12.89 -6.38 -7.05
N ARG A 40 13.46 -7.25 -7.87
CA ARG A 40 14.84 -7.10 -8.33
C ARG A 40 14.89 -6.23 -9.58
N ILE A 41 15.78 -5.24 -9.57
CA ILE A 41 15.85 -4.22 -10.63
C ILE A 41 16.81 -4.60 -11.76
N ASN A 42 17.85 -5.42 -11.47
CA ASN A 42 18.79 -5.90 -12.47
C ASN A 42 19.62 -7.10 -11.93
N ASP A 43 20.39 -7.71 -12.82
CA ASP A 43 21.35 -8.79 -12.50
C ASP A 43 22.79 -8.31 -12.27
N THR A 44 23.01 -7.00 -12.19
CA THR A 44 24.34 -6.39 -11.99
C THR A 44 24.68 -6.25 -10.51
N THR A 45 25.92 -5.84 -10.22
CA THR A 45 26.35 -5.46 -8.86
C THR A 45 25.85 -4.07 -8.45
N GLU A 46 25.24 -3.30 -9.36
CA GLU A 46 24.58 -2.04 -9.03
C GLU A 46 23.15 -2.27 -8.55
N HIS A 47 22.77 -1.66 -7.43
CA HIS A 47 21.44 -1.83 -6.81
C HIS A 47 21.10 -3.28 -6.44
N VAL A 48 22.05 -3.97 -5.80
CA VAL A 48 21.89 -5.36 -5.34
C VAL A 48 20.66 -5.55 -4.45
N LEU A 49 20.35 -4.56 -3.60
CA LEU A 49 19.13 -4.60 -2.80
C LEU A 49 17.92 -4.53 -3.72
N ARG A 50 16.97 -5.43 -3.50
CA ARG A 50 15.66 -5.42 -4.15
C ARG A 50 14.80 -4.26 -3.57
N ARG A 51 13.64 -3.98 -4.16
CA ARG A 51 12.71 -2.93 -3.70
C ARG A 51 11.43 -3.55 -3.13
N PRO A 52 11.09 -3.35 -1.85
CA PRO A 52 9.78 -3.72 -1.33
C PRO A 52 8.72 -2.78 -1.94
N ILE A 53 7.69 -3.33 -2.56
CA ILE A 53 6.59 -2.58 -3.17
C ILE A 53 5.28 -3.28 -2.86
N SER A 54 4.34 -2.54 -2.29
CA SER A 54 3.02 -3.07 -1.92
C SER A 54 2.22 -3.52 -3.15
N ILE A 55 1.44 -4.58 -2.99
CA ILE A 55 0.52 -5.05 -4.03
C ILE A 55 -0.71 -4.13 -4.00
N ALA A 56 -0.98 -3.47 -5.12
CA ALA A 56 -2.07 -2.53 -5.25
C ALA A 56 -3.39 -3.20 -5.67
N ASP A 57 -3.30 -4.24 -6.49
CA ASP A 57 -4.45 -4.92 -7.09
C ASP A 57 -4.12 -6.38 -7.39
N ILE A 58 -5.09 -7.26 -7.22
CA ILE A 58 -4.97 -8.69 -7.52
C ILE A 58 -6.10 -9.11 -8.48
N ASP A 59 -5.70 -9.70 -9.59
CA ASP A 59 -6.56 -10.30 -10.61
C ASP A 59 -6.19 -11.79 -10.76
N GLN A 60 -6.93 -12.62 -10.02
CA GLN A 60 -6.75 -14.08 -10.02
C GLN A 60 -7.10 -14.72 -11.36
N GLU A 61 -8.09 -14.17 -12.07
CA GLU A 61 -8.59 -14.75 -13.33
C GLU A 61 -7.52 -14.67 -14.42
N ASN A 62 -6.86 -13.51 -14.52
CA ASN A 62 -5.80 -13.30 -15.51
C ASN A 62 -4.40 -13.59 -14.96
N SER A 63 -4.28 -14.13 -13.73
CA SER A 63 -2.99 -14.38 -13.05
C SER A 63 -2.10 -13.12 -12.97
N ARG A 64 -2.73 -11.96 -12.75
CA ARG A 64 -2.07 -10.65 -12.70
C ARG A 64 -2.11 -10.02 -11.32
N PHE A 65 -1.06 -9.27 -10.99
CA PHE A 65 -1.12 -8.30 -9.90
C PHE A 65 -0.53 -6.97 -10.34
N THR A 66 -0.95 -5.90 -9.66
CA THR A 66 -0.49 -4.55 -9.93
C THR A 66 0.37 -4.04 -8.79
N ILE A 67 1.46 -3.35 -9.12
CA ILE A 67 2.23 -2.56 -8.18
C ILE A 67 2.18 -1.10 -8.59
N VAL A 68 2.22 -0.21 -7.61
CA VAL A 68 2.32 1.24 -7.82
C VAL A 68 3.47 1.75 -7.00
N TYR A 69 4.34 2.55 -7.62
CA TYR A 69 5.55 3.04 -6.96
C TYR A 69 5.95 4.42 -7.48
N ARG A 70 6.74 5.13 -6.67
CA ARG A 70 7.34 6.41 -7.05
C ARG A 70 8.73 6.19 -7.67
N ALA A 71 8.93 6.71 -8.87
CA ALA A 71 10.21 6.75 -9.57
C ALA A 71 11.07 7.92 -9.04
N GLU A 72 11.64 7.75 -7.86
CA GLU A 72 12.48 8.75 -7.20
C GLU A 72 13.94 8.31 -7.04
N GLY A 73 14.18 7.03 -6.76
CA GLY A 73 15.53 6.46 -6.69
C GLY A 73 15.98 5.89 -8.03
N GLU A 74 17.28 5.67 -8.18
CA GLU A 74 17.85 5.08 -9.41
C GLU A 74 17.23 3.72 -9.75
N GLY A 75 16.97 2.90 -8.73
CA GLY A 75 16.32 1.59 -8.90
C GLY A 75 14.89 1.68 -9.45
N THR A 76 14.05 2.56 -8.89
CA THR A 76 12.68 2.74 -9.36
C THR A 76 12.61 3.52 -10.68
N THR A 77 13.59 4.38 -10.95
CA THR A 77 13.76 5.05 -12.26
C THR A 77 14.18 4.07 -13.36
N LYS A 78 14.96 3.03 -13.03
CA LYS A 78 15.24 1.92 -13.97
C LYS A 78 13.97 1.09 -14.19
N LEU A 79 13.23 0.78 -13.11
CA LEU A 79 11.96 0.04 -13.18
C LEU A 79 10.93 0.72 -14.09
N SER A 80 10.83 2.05 -14.04
CA SER A 80 9.87 2.84 -14.83
C SER A 80 10.15 2.86 -16.34
N LYS A 81 11.27 2.27 -16.78
CA LYS A 81 11.62 2.17 -18.19
C LYS A 81 11.24 0.82 -18.81
N LEU A 82 10.81 -0.14 -18.01
CA LEU A 82 10.35 -1.43 -18.50
C LEU A 82 9.03 -1.27 -19.27
N GLY A 83 8.82 -2.16 -20.24
CA GLY A 83 7.62 -2.19 -21.07
C GLY A 83 7.02 -3.60 -21.16
N PRO A 84 5.88 -3.73 -21.85
CA PRO A 84 5.24 -5.02 -22.07
C PRO A 84 6.20 -6.06 -22.65
N GLY A 85 6.21 -7.26 -22.07
CA GLY A 85 7.09 -8.37 -22.46
C GLY A 85 8.39 -8.46 -21.66
N ASP A 86 8.80 -7.40 -20.95
CA ASP A 86 9.97 -7.44 -20.08
C ASP A 86 9.76 -8.39 -18.90
N SER A 87 10.87 -8.94 -18.39
CA SER A 87 10.86 -9.89 -17.27
C SER A 87 11.34 -9.26 -15.97
N LEU A 88 10.69 -9.60 -14.85
CA LEU A 88 11.06 -9.15 -13.50
C LEU A 88 11.17 -10.31 -12.53
N ASP A 89 12.26 -10.36 -11.77
CA ASP A 89 12.47 -11.31 -10.68
C ASP A 89 11.82 -10.79 -9.39
N ILE A 90 10.80 -11.50 -8.93
CA ILE A 90 9.96 -11.16 -7.79
C ILE A 90 10.09 -12.20 -6.68
N LEU A 91 10.24 -11.71 -5.43
CA LEU A 91 9.94 -12.49 -4.23
C LEU A 91 8.54 -12.11 -3.74
N SER A 92 7.66 -13.10 -3.60
CA SER A 92 6.26 -12.86 -3.24
C SER A 92 5.52 -14.13 -2.79
N PRO A 93 4.30 -13.96 -2.23
CA PRO A 93 3.91 -12.76 -1.47
C PRO A 93 4.73 -12.67 -0.18
N LEU A 94 4.89 -11.46 0.35
CA LEU A 94 5.63 -11.21 1.60
C LEU A 94 4.78 -10.40 2.58
N GLY A 95 5.08 -10.58 3.86
CA GLY A 95 4.38 -9.94 4.97
C GLY A 95 3.00 -10.51 5.30
N ARG A 96 2.46 -10.04 6.41
CA ARG A 96 1.09 -10.17 6.90
C ARG A 96 0.30 -8.94 6.43
N GLY A 97 -0.81 -9.20 5.77
CA GLY A 97 -1.68 -8.16 5.25
C GLY A 97 -2.81 -7.79 6.21
N TYR A 98 -3.73 -6.96 5.72
CA TYR A 98 -4.93 -6.56 6.44
C TYR A 98 -5.91 -7.72 6.60
N PRO A 99 -6.54 -7.86 7.76
CA PRO A 99 -7.67 -8.76 7.90
C PRO A 99 -8.90 -8.15 7.25
N VAL A 100 -9.60 -8.96 6.46
CA VAL A 100 -10.92 -8.63 5.91
C VAL A 100 -11.94 -9.17 6.90
N GLU A 101 -12.35 -8.33 7.85
CA GLU A 101 -13.27 -8.69 8.94
C GLU A 101 -14.73 -8.37 8.55
N HIS A 102 -15.68 -9.03 9.20
CA HIS A 102 -17.11 -8.73 9.03
C HIS A 102 -17.45 -7.42 9.74
N ASN A 103 -17.50 -6.34 8.97
CA ASN A 103 -17.94 -5.02 9.38
C ASN A 103 -19.12 -4.57 8.50
N SER A 104 -19.90 -3.61 8.97
CA SER A 104 -20.97 -2.98 8.17
C SER A 104 -20.42 -1.81 7.37
N HIS A 105 -19.62 -0.94 7.99
CA HIS A 105 -19.06 0.26 7.37
C HIS A 105 -17.68 0.58 7.94
N VAL A 106 -16.68 0.70 7.07
CA VAL A 106 -15.30 0.97 7.48
C VAL A 106 -14.71 2.21 6.81
N LEU A 107 -13.76 2.84 7.51
CA LEU A 107 -12.99 3.97 7.01
C LEU A 107 -11.63 3.49 6.47
N ILE A 108 -11.27 3.89 5.27
CA ILE A 108 -9.98 3.59 4.64
C ILE A 108 -9.22 4.90 4.43
N VAL A 109 -8.05 5.04 5.07
CA VAL A 109 -7.26 6.28 5.08
C VAL A 109 -5.89 6.08 4.42
N GLY A 110 -5.69 6.69 3.26
CA GLY A 110 -4.47 6.55 2.47
C GLY A 110 -3.68 7.85 2.39
N GLY A 111 -2.33 7.76 2.44
CA GLY A 111 -1.45 8.91 2.23
C GLY A 111 -0.38 8.65 1.18
N GLY A 112 -0.39 9.40 0.07
CA GLY A 112 0.62 9.31 -0.99
C GLY A 112 0.80 7.90 -1.53
N ILE A 113 2.02 7.35 -1.47
CA ILE A 113 2.32 5.99 -1.94
C ILE A 113 1.80 4.88 -1.02
N GLY A 114 1.18 5.22 0.11
CA GLY A 114 0.42 4.28 0.94
C GLY A 114 -1.00 4.00 0.43
N VAL A 115 -1.51 4.80 -0.51
CA VAL A 115 -2.84 4.60 -1.13
C VAL A 115 -2.98 3.25 -1.87
N PRO A 116 -2.01 2.79 -2.69
CA PRO A 116 -2.16 1.58 -3.50
C PRO A 116 -2.57 0.30 -2.76
N PRO A 117 -1.94 -0.15 -1.65
CA PRO A 117 -2.35 -1.39 -0.97
C PRO A 117 -3.78 -1.37 -0.45
N LEU A 118 -4.33 -0.17 -0.18
CA LEU A 118 -5.69 0.00 0.32
C LEU A 118 -6.74 -0.25 -0.78
N TYR A 119 -6.34 -0.23 -2.06
CA TYR A 119 -7.26 -0.48 -3.17
C TYR A 119 -7.71 -1.94 -3.22
N GLU A 120 -6.76 -2.88 -3.17
CA GLU A 120 -7.11 -4.31 -3.07
C GLU A 120 -7.87 -4.62 -1.78
N LEU A 121 -7.53 -3.96 -0.66
CA LEU A 121 -8.31 -4.09 0.58
C LEU A 121 -9.77 -3.65 0.38
N SER A 122 -9.98 -2.46 -0.19
CA SER A 122 -11.33 -1.93 -0.45
C SER A 122 -12.13 -2.84 -1.38
N LYS A 123 -11.51 -3.38 -2.44
CA LYS A 123 -12.14 -4.36 -3.33
C LYS A 123 -12.60 -5.61 -2.59
N GLN A 124 -11.76 -6.16 -1.71
CA GLN A 124 -12.10 -7.36 -0.96
C GLN A 124 -13.21 -7.10 0.06
N LEU A 125 -13.16 -5.99 0.79
CA LEU A 125 -14.23 -5.57 1.71
C LEU A 125 -15.58 -5.40 0.98
N ASN A 126 -15.58 -4.72 -0.18
CA ASN A 126 -16.79 -4.54 -0.98
C ASN A 126 -17.38 -5.86 -1.49
N ARG A 127 -16.53 -6.84 -1.87
CA ARG A 127 -17.00 -8.18 -2.25
C ARG A 127 -17.70 -8.91 -1.11
N GLU A 128 -17.28 -8.66 0.13
CA GLU A 128 -17.93 -9.17 1.35
C GLU A 128 -19.16 -8.34 1.77
N GLY A 129 -19.55 -7.33 0.99
CA GLY A 129 -20.70 -6.47 1.27
C GLY A 129 -20.45 -5.39 2.31
N VAL A 130 -19.20 -5.16 2.71
CA VAL A 130 -18.82 -4.08 3.64
C VAL A 130 -18.85 -2.75 2.91
N ARG A 131 -19.54 -1.75 3.45
CA ARG A 131 -19.51 -0.38 2.92
C ARG A 131 -18.15 0.24 3.22
N THR A 132 -17.55 0.93 2.25
CA THR A 132 -16.28 1.64 2.45
C THR A 132 -16.43 3.14 2.24
N THR A 133 -15.79 3.93 3.10
CA THR A 133 -15.51 5.35 2.87
C THR A 133 -14.00 5.54 2.81
N HIS A 134 -13.51 6.28 1.82
CA HIS A 134 -12.10 6.48 1.57
C HIS A 134 -11.72 7.94 1.80
N VAL A 135 -10.60 8.17 2.49
CA VAL A 135 -9.99 9.49 2.64
C VAL A 135 -8.54 9.41 2.19
N LEU A 136 -8.22 10.03 1.07
CA LEU A 136 -6.92 9.92 0.40
C LEU A 136 -6.20 11.28 0.41
N GLY A 137 -5.02 11.32 1.04
CA GLY A 137 -4.20 12.51 1.18
C GLY A 137 -3.01 12.53 0.22
N PHE A 138 -2.79 13.68 -0.42
CA PHE A 138 -1.66 13.93 -1.32
C PHE A 138 -1.02 15.29 -1.04
N ASN A 139 0.18 15.53 -1.56
CA ASN A 139 0.83 16.84 -1.41
C ASN A 139 0.18 17.91 -2.30
N SER A 140 -0.13 17.56 -3.55
CA SER A 140 -0.69 18.46 -4.56
C SER A 140 -1.52 17.69 -5.58
N LYS A 141 -2.31 18.40 -6.40
CA LYS A 141 -3.17 17.85 -7.47
C LYS A 141 -2.41 16.94 -8.44
N LYS A 142 -1.15 17.29 -8.75
CA LYS A 142 -0.30 16.50 -9.65
C LYS A 142 0.08 15.12 -9.08
N ASP A 143 -0.06 14.94 -7.76
CA ASP A 143 0.25 13.70 -7.05
C ASP A 143 -1.00 12.82 -6.86
N VAL A 144 -2.20 13.33 -7.17
CA VAL A 144 -3.47 12.62 -7.01
C VAL A 144 -3.58 11.51 -8.07
N PHE A 145 -3.89 10.30 -7.63
CA PHE A 145 -4.20 9.15 -8.47
C PHE A 145 -5.24 8.25 -7.78
N TYR A 146 -5.82 7.31 -8.54
CA TYR A 146 -6.79 6.31 -8.06
C TYR A 146 -8.12 6.86 -7.50
N GLU A 147 -8.39 8.17 -7.54
CA GLU A 147 -9.66 8.76 -7.10
C GLU A 147 -10.87 8.08 -7.76
N GLU A 148 -10.87 7.95 -9.09
CA GLU A 148 -11.96 7.27 -9.81
C GLU A 148 -12.08 5.79 -9.44
N LYS A 149 -10.95 5.11 -9.24
CA LYS A 149 -10.91 3.68 -8.86
C LYS A 149 -11.52 3.46 -7.48
N PHE A 150 -11.19 4.29 -6.50
CA PHE A 150 -11.80 4.24 -5.17
C PHE A 150 -13.25 4.73 -5.18
N GLY A 151 -13.58 5.75 -5.98
CA GLY A 151 -14.94 6.26 -6.15
C GLY A 151 -15.92 5.21 -6.68
N ALA A 152 -15.44 4.25 -7.47
CA ALA A 152 -16.22 3.11 -7.93
C ALA A 152 -16.52 2.08 -6.82
N LEU A 153 -15.79 2.11 -5.70
CA LEU A 153 -15.93 1.19 -4.57
C LEU A 153 -16.66 1.81 -3.37
N GLY A 154 -16.77 3.14 -3.30
CA GLY A 154 -17.36 3.79 -2.14
C GLY A 154 -17.13 5.29 -2.11
N ASP A 155 -17.73 5.94 -1.12
CA ASP A 155 -17.62 7.39 -0.95
C ASP A 155 -16.15 7.79 -0.75
N THR A 156 -15.63 8.68 -1.59
CA THR A 156 -14.19 8.93 -1.71
C THR A 156 -13.88 10.40 -1.63
N HIS A 157 -13.04 10.76 -0.66
CA HIS A 157 -12.66 12.14 -0.37
C HIS A 157 -11.16 12.33 -0.60
N ILE A 158 -10.80 13.39 -1.32
CA ILE A 158 -9.40 13.76 -1.56
C ILE A 158 -9.03 14.97 -0.69
N ALA A 159 -7.85 14.90 -0.06
CA ALA A 159 -7.21 16.03 0.60
C ALA A 159 -5.87 16.35 -0.06
N THR A 160 -5.58 17.63 -0.28
CA THR A 160 -4.25 18.09 -0.72
C THR A 160 -3.65 19.09 0.26
N ALA A 161 -2.39 18.86 0.64
CA ALA A 161 -1.70 19.70 1.62
C ALA A 161 -1.57 21.16 1.14
N ASP A 162 -1.49 21.40 -0.16
CA ASP A 162 -1.40 22.73 -0.77
C ASP A 162 -2.76 23.31 -1.21
N GLY A 163 -3.87 22.61 -0.98
CA GLY A 163 -5.22 23.03 -1.38
C GLY A 163 -5.49 23.06 -2.88
N SER A 164 -4.59 22.52 -3.71
CA SER A 164 -4.75 22.54 -5.17
C SER A 164 -5.87 21.64 -5.71
N TYR A 165 -6.37 20.70 -4.91
CA TYR A 165 -7.49 19.81 -5.27
C TYR A 165 -8.19 19.19 -4.04
N GLY A 166 -9.51 19.03 -4.09
CA GLY A 166 -10.29 18.46 -2.99
C GLY A 166 -10.30 19.37 -1.75
N THR A 167 -10.22 18.77 -0.56
CA THR A 167 -10.12 19.51 0.70
C THR A 167 -8.69 19.99 0.92
N GLU A 168 -8.52 21.29 1.18
CA GLU A 168 -7.23 21.84 1.62
C GLU A 168 -6.87 21.31 3.01
N GLY A 169 -5.64 20.79 3.13
CA GLY A 169 -5.09 20.25 4.37
C GLY A 169 -4.82 18.74 4.30
N TYR A 170 -5.02 18.06 5.42
CA TYR A 170 -4.67 16.66 5.61
C TYR A 170 -5.92 15.77 5.68
N VAL A 171 -5.71 14.45 5.62
CA VAL A 171 -6.79 13.46 5.76
C VAL A 171 -7.59 13.64 7.05
N THR A 172 -6.95 14.08 8.13
CA THR A 172 -7.60 14.35 9.42
C THR A 172 -8.60 15.50 9.35
N ASP A 173 -8.38 16.50 8.50
CA ASP A 173 -9.29 17.63 8.31
C ASP A 173 -10.57 17.21 7.58
N VAL A 174 -10.47 16.21 6.71
CA VAL A 174 -11.63 15.55 6.09
C VAL A 174 -12.36 14.69 7.11
N ILE A 175 -11.63 13.81 7.83
CA ILE A 175 -12.21 12.87 8.80
C ILE A 175 -13.04 13.60 9.87
N ARG A 176 -12.55 14.73 10.39
CA ARG A 176 -13.30 15.54 11.38
C ARG A 176 -14.64 16.09 10.89
N LYS A 177 -14.83 16.17 9.57
CA LYS A 177 -16.06 16.69 8.94
C LYS A 177 -17.00 15.57 8.48
N LEU A 178 -16.55 14.31 8.53
CA LEU A 178 -17.40 13.18 8.19
C LEU A 178 -18.43 12.96 9.29
N ASP A 179 -19.69 12.88 8.88
CA ASP A 179 -20.82 12.54 9.74
C ASP A 179 -21.24 11.09 9.43
N ALA A 180 -20.43 10.15 9.93
CA ALA A 180 -20.64 8.72 9.74
C ALA A 180 -19.99 7.92 10.87
N ASP A 181 -20.68 6.88 11.32
CA ASP A 181 -20.14 5.88 12.24
C ASP A 181 -19.40 4.80 11.43
N PHE A 182 -18.21 4.43 11.91
CA PHE A 182 -17.41 3.38 11.32
C PHE A 182 -17.14 2.30 12.37
N ASP A 183 -17.14 1.05 11.96
CA ASP A 183 -16.84 -0.09 12.84
C ASP A 183 -15.33 -0.20 13.10
N CYS A 184 -14.52 0.12 12.09
CA CYS A 184 -13.06 0.17 12.19
C CYS A 184 -12.44 1.06 11.11
N PHE A 185 -11.14 1.34 11.23
CA PHE A 185 -10.37 1.96 10.16
C PHE A 185 -9.18 1.11 9.68
N TYR A 186 -8.79 1.33 8.43
CA TYR A 186 -7.59 0.79 7.82
C TYR A 186 -6.76 1.91 7.23
N ALA A 187 -5.47 2.00 7.56
CA ALA A 187 -4.63 3.09 7.10
C ALA A 187 -3.25 2.66 6.59
N CYS A 188 -2.75 3.40 5.61
CA CYS A 188 -1.38 3.28 5.10
C CYS A 188 -0.89 4.62 4.56
N GLY A 189 0.33 5.02 4.92
CA GLY A 189 0.96 6.25 4.43
C GLY A 189 2.06 6.73 5.37
N PRO A 190 2.41 8.04 5.34
CA PRO A 190 3.51 8.57 6.12
C PRO A 190 3.37 8.28 7.61
N LYS A 191 4.48 7.95 8.29
CA LYS A 191 4.52 7.64 9.73
C LYS A 191 3.85 8.72 10.60
N VAL A 192 4.03 10.00 10.26
CA VAL A 192 3.36 11.13 10.94
C VAL A 192 1.84 11.05 10.80
N MET A 193 1.32 10.68 9.62
CA MET A 193 -0.11 10.51 9.41
C MET A 193 -0.65 9.36 10.28
N LEU A 194 0.02 8.20 10.25
CA LEU A 194 -0.37 7.04 11.05
C LEU A 194 -0.35 7.32 12.55
N LYS A 195 0.65 8.09 13.01
CA LYS A 195 0.76 8.53 14.40
C LYS A 195 -0.44 9.39 14.82
N VAL A 196 -0.75 10.42 14.04
CA VAL A 196 -1.89 11.30 14.34
C VAL A 196 -3.20 10.53 14.33
N LEU A 197 -3.42 9.63 13.37
CA LEU A 197 -4.63 8.79 13.34
C LEU A 197 -4.71 7.90 14.59
N SER A 198 -3.60 7.26 14.98
CA SER A 198 -3.55 6.39 16.15
C SER A 198 -3.79 7.13 17.47
N GLU A 199 -3.33 8.37 17.58
CA GLU A 199 -3.48 9.19 18.79
C GLU A 199 -4.85 9.90 18.88
N THR A 200 -5.46 10.26 17.75
CA THR A 200 -6.62 11.16 17.74
C THR A 200 -7.95 10.48 17.40
N MET A 201 -7.92 9.31 16.77
CA MET A 201 -9.16 8.58 16.47
C MET A 201 -9.53 7.69 17.64
N ASP A 202 -10.75 7.85 18.16
CA ASP A 202 -11.36 6.91 19.11
C ASP A 202 -12.05 5.75 18.36
N LEU A 203 -11.28 5.09 17.50
CA LEU A 203 -11.73 3.98 16.67
C LEU A 203 -10.60 2.94 16.63
N ASP A 204 -10.95 1.66 16.72
CA ASP A 204 -10.01 0.57 16.50
C ASP A 204 -9.72 0.40 15.01
N GLY A 205 -8.56 -0.14 14.69
CA GLY A 205 -8.18 -0.28 13.30
C GLY A 205 -6.80 -0.86 13.08
N TYR A 206 -6.38 -0.79 11.83
CA TYR A 206 -5.13 -1.37 11.36
C TYR A 206 -4.30 -0.33 10.62
N ILE A 207 -2.99 -0.38 10.83
CA ILE A 207 -2.02 0.48 10.18
C ILE A 207 -0.97 -0.37 9.46
N SER A 208 -0.57 0.04 8.26
CA SER A 208 0.56 -0.56 7.55
C SER A 208 1.77 0.36 7.61
N LEU A 209 2.88 -0.16 8.14
CA LEU A 209 4.16 0.52 8.18
C LEU A 209 5.02 0.26 6.94
N GLU A 210 5.96 1.16 6.71
CA GLU A 210 7.06 0.98 5.77
C GLU A 210 8.39 1.12 6.51
N GLU A 211 9.35 0.25 6.19
CA GLU A 211 10.73 0.34 6.68
C GLU A 211 11.73 -0.05 5.59
N ARG A 212 12.99 0.32 5.80
CA ARG A 212 14.07 -0.11 4.91
C ARG A 212 14.26 -1.62 5.00
N MET A 213 14.21 -2.31 3.86
CA MET A 213 14.38 -3.76 3.80
C MET A 213 15.65 -4.16 3.04
N GLY A 214 16.39 -5.10 3.61
CA GLY A 214 17.51 -5.77 2.95
C GLY A 214 17.09 -7.07 2.27
N CYS A 215 16.79 -8.10 3.07
CA CYS A 215 16.42 -9.41 2.57
C CYS A 215 14.94 -9.54 2.16
N GLY A 216 14.02 -8.96 2.96
CA GLY A 216 12.58 -9.11 2.74
C GLY A 216 11.93 -10.39 3.27
N PHE A 217 12.69 -11.31 3.85
CA PHE A 217 12.20 -12.62 4.31
C PHE A 217 12.73 -13.01 5.71
N GLY A 218 13.08 -12.03 6.54
CA GLY A 218 13.26 -12.22 7.99
C GLY A 218 14.66 -12.60 8.48
N VAL A 219 15.70 -12.52 7.64
CA VAL A 219 17.07 -12.93 8.00
C VAL A 219 17.96 -11.78 8.46
N CYS A 220 17.92 -10.63 7.79
CA CYS A 220 18.94 -9.58 7.98
C CYS A 220 18.70 -8.61 9.15
N TYR A 221 17.53 -8.63 9.79
CA TYR A 221 17.14 -7.68 10.86
C TYR A 221 17.20 -6.18 10.49
N ALA A 222 17.26 -5.83 9.20
CA ALA A 222 17.28 -4.43 8.74
C ALA A 222 15.94 -3.69 8.94
N CYS A 223 14.81 -4.41 8.88
CA CYS A 223 13.46 -3.83 8.95
C CYS A 223 12.82 -4.05 10.32
N VAL A 224 13.58 -3.82 11.39
CA VAL A 224 13.07 -4.02 12.75
C VAL A 224 12.21 -2.87 13.21
N CYS A 225 11.15 -3.18 13.95
CA CYS A 225 10.26 -2.21 14.61
C CYS A 225 10.09 -2.60 16.08
N GLU A 226 9.96 -1.60 16.93
CA GLU A 226 9.65 -1.78 18.35
C GLU A 226 8.13 -1.91 18.53
N THR A 227 7.72 -2.91 19.29
CA THR A 227 6.33 -3.12 19.72
C THR A 227 6.02 -2.25 20.93
N ALA A 228 4.74 -2.02 21.21
CA ALA A 228 4.34 -1.29 22.42
C ALA A 228 4.75 -1.97 23.74
N GLU A 229 5.05 -3.27 23.70
CA GLU A 229 5.51 -4.06 24.85
C GLU A 229 7.04 -4.00 25.06
N GLY A 230 7.77 -3.32 24.16
CA GLY A 230 9.24 -3.18 24.22
C GLY A 230 10.02 -4.30 23.50
N ASP A 231 9.33 -5.22 22.83
CA ASP A 231 9.94 -6.25 21.98
C ASP A 231 10.27 -5.73 20.58
N TRP A 232 11.21 -6.39 19.90
CA TRP A 232 11.64 -6.07 18.54
C TRP A 232 11.19 -7.13 17.55
N ILE A 233 10.44 -6.71 16.54
CA ILE A 233 9.89 -7.56 15.48
C ILE A 233 10.45 -7.18 14.12
N LYS A 234 10.31 -8.05 13.11
CA LYS A 234 10.74 -7.80 11.74
C LYS A 234 9.55 -7.51 10.84
N LEU A 235 9.49 -6.31 10.30
CA LEU A 235 8.39 -5.84 9.45
C LEU A 235 8.09 -6.78 8.28
N CYS A 236 9.12 -7.32 7.61
CA CYS A 236 8.92 -8.17 6.43
C CYS A 236 8.29 -9.55 6.70
N THR A 237 8.25 -10.02 7.96
CA THR A 237 7.69 -11.32 8.35
C THR A 237 6.52 -11.20 9.33
N GLU A 238 6.53 -10.17 10.16
CA GLU A 238 5.56 -9.98 11.25
C GLU A 238 4.61 -8.81 10.98
N GLY A 239 4.94 -7.93 10.02
CA GLY A 239 4.05 -6.92 9.45
C GLY A 239 3.91 -7.12 7.94
N PRO A 240 3.60 -6.08 7.12
CA PRO A 240 3.67 -4.66 7.50
C PRO A 240 2.44 -4.14 8.24
N VAL A 241 1.37 -4.92 8.29
CA VAL A 241 0.10 -4.52 8.92
C VAL A 241 0.05 -4.93 10.38
N PHE A 242 -0.38 -4.00 11.23
CA PHE A 242 -0.55 -4.18 12.68
C PHE A 242 -1.87 -3.58 13.15
N ARG A 243 -2.42 -4.06 14.27
CA ARG A 243 -3.51 -3.32 14.94
C ARG A 243 -2.97 -2.00 15.48
N LYS A 244 -3.83 -1.00 15.53
CA LYS A 244 -3.56 0.27 16.20
C LYS A 244 -3.06 -0.01 17.62
N GLY A 245 -1.92 0.59 17.97
CA GLY A 245 -1.31 0.46 19.29
C GLY A 245 -0.37 -0.73 19.48
N GLU A 246 -0.23 -1.66 18.52
CA GLU A 246 0.72 -2.78 18.64
C GLU A 246 2.20 -2.35 18.47
N ILE A 247 2.44 -1.23 17.80
CA ILE A 247 3.76 -0.78 17.34
C ILE A 247 4.02 0.70 17.69
N VAL A 248 5.29 1.03 17.89
CA VAL A 248 5.74 2.40 18.20
C VAL A 248 5.84 3.27 16.93
N LEU A 249 5.15 4.42 16.94
CA LEU A 249 5.06 5.40 15.84
C LEU A 249 5.81 6.72 16.08
#